data_AF-A0A251SE32-F1
#
_entry.id   AF-A0A251SE32-F1
#
_cell.length_a   1.000
_cell.length_b   1.000
_cell.length_c   1.000
_cell.angle_alpha   90.00
_cell.angle_beta   90.00
_cell.angle_gamma   90.00
#
_symmetry.space_group_name_H-M   'P 1'
#
loop_
_entity.id
_entity.type
_entity.pdbx_description
1 polymer ?
#
loop_
_entity_poly.entity_id
_entity_poly.type
_entity_poly.pdbx_seq_one_letter_code
_entity_poly.pdbx_strand_id
1 'polypeptide(L)'
;MYVAHSKITDLEAQIATLKGKVEEVQVDKERAETELNTRKDKELAAKDVEIAELKRRLFEAIDKNESLEIDLEAEKVKADTAKETKKKAEEARDISTSALNVVQNNYVEAQTIVDMLVSESEWMHNRGIVKIANSILNATEMDEAVSVLIDASRVVGHRGGYLECAKHVEEAFGQQFDTHHCSVTDQDDSMLSQAKEVYDHLSLSVMELVTEALKHDDWCARSRSIIDPPETVELTDEEEAAGGDGDGDGDGDSDGYE
;
A
#
# COMPACT_ATOMS: atom_id res chain seq x y z
N MET A 1 4.71 6.64 148.40
CA MET A 1 3.91 5.92 147.39
C MET A 1 3.14 6.84 146.41
N TYR A 2 3.08 8.17 146.61
CA TYR A 2 2.34 9.11 145.74
C TYR A 2 3.16 9.70 144.55
N VAL A 3 4.49 9.77 144.63
CA VAL A 3 5.34 10.43 143.59
C VAL A 3 5.57 9.53 142.37
N ALA A 4 5.61 8.21 142.55
CA ALA A 4 5.78 7.26 141.45
C ALA A 4 4.52 7.18 140.57
N HIS A 5 3.33 7.26 141.16
CA HIS A 5 2.05 7.21 140.44
C HIS A 5 1.87 8.41 139.50
N SER A 6 2.20 9.64 139.94
CA SER A 6 2.08 10.85 139.10
C SER A 6 3.01 10.85 137.88
N LYS A 7 4.22 10.29 138.00
CA LYS A 7 5.14 10.13 136.86
C LYS A 7 4.69 9.07 135.87
N ILE A 8 4.06 8.00 136.35
CA ILE A 8 3.47 6.97 135.48
C ILE A 8 2.30 7.57 134.69
N THR A 9 1.42 8.34 135.32
CA THR A 9 0.28 8.97 134.63
C THR A 9 0.72 10.04 133.62
N ASP A 10 1.78 10.80 133.92
CA ASP A 10 2.35 11.78 132.97
C ASP A 10 3.05 11.10 131.78
N LEU A 11 3.80 10.02 132.04
CA LEU A 11 4.39 9.21 130.97
C LEU A 11 3.33 8.49 130.13
N GLU A 12 2.24 8.02 130.73
CA GLU A 12 1.09 7.45 130.02
C GLU A 12 0.40 8.51 129.13
N ALA A 13 0.26 9.75 129.61
CA ALA A 13 -0.27 10.86 128.82
C ALA A 13 0.68 11.25 127.66
N GLN A 14 2.00 11.24 127.89
CA GLN A 14 3.00 11.47 126.85
C GLN A 14 3.03 10.33 125.82
N ILE A 15 2.90 9.07 126.26
CA ILE A 15 2.80 7.90 125.37
C ILE A 15 1.52 7.98 124.54
N ALA A 16 0.37 8.34 125.13
CA ALA A 16 -0.87 8.54 124.41
C ALA A 16 -0.74 9.68 123.37
N THR A 17 -0.08 10.78 123.74
CA THR A 17 0.17 11.91 122.84
C THR A 17 1.13 11.54 121.70
N LEU A 18 2.22 10.83 122.00
CA LEU A 18 3.18 10.37 120.99
C LEU A 18 2.56 9.32 120.08
N LYS A 19 1.73 8.43 120.61
CA LYS A 19 0.99 7.44 119.83
C LYS A 19 -0.01 8.10 118.89
N GLY A 20 -0.74 9.12 119.36
CA GLY A 20 -1.60 9.95 118.51
C GLY A 20 -0.83 10.65 117.38
N LYS A 21 0.35 11.21 117.67
CA LYS A 21 1.22 11.81 116.65
C LYS A 21 1.79 10.80 115.65
N VAL A 22 2.12 9.59 116.10
CA VAL A 22 2.59 8.51 115.21
C VAL A 22 1.46 8.03 114.30
N GLU A 23 0.24 7.89 114.82
CA GLU A 23 -0.95 7.58 114.02
C GLU A 23 -1.29 8.70 113.02
N GLU A 24 -1.18 9.97 113.41
CA GLU A 24 -1.39 11.12 112.54
C GLU A 24 -0.35 11.18 111.40
N VAL A 25 0.94 11.00 111.72
CA VAL A 25 2.02 10.92 110.71
C VAL A 25 1.85 9.71 109.80
N GLN A 26 1.37 8.57 110.32
CA GLN A 26 1.10 7.38 109.52
C GLN A 26 -0.07 7.62 108.54
N VAL A 27 -1.14 8.28 109.00
CA VAL A 27 -2.28 8.67 108.15
C VAL A 27 -1.86 9.69 107.10
N ASP A 28 -1.04 10.69 107.45
CA ASP A 28 -0.52 11.68 106.51
C ASP A 28 0.42 11.06 105.48
N LYS A 29 1.24 10.07 105.88
CA LYS A 29 2.09 9.31 104.97
C LYS A 29 1.25 8.49 103.98
N GLU A 30 0.24 7.77 104.45
CA GLU A 30 -0.68 7.00 103.61
C GLU A 30 -1.48 7.90 102.66
N ARG A 31 -1.89 9.08 103.14
CA ARG A 31 -2.54 10.11 102.31
C ARG A 31 -1.60 10.67 101.24
N ALA A 32 -0.35 10.99 101.60
CA ALA A 32 0.64 11.48 100.64
C ALA A 32 1.02 10.41 99.60
N GLU A 33 1.13 9.14 99.99
CA GLU A 33 1.41 8.02 99.09
C GLU A 33 0.24 7.76 98.13
N THR A 34 -1.01 7.84 98.60
CA THR A 34 -2.20 7.72 97.74
C THR A 34 -2.36 8.91 96.79
N GLU A 35 -2.08 10.14 97.23
CA GLU A 35 -2.06 11.32 96.36
C GLU A 35 -0.93 11.25 95.30
N LEU A 36 0.23 10.73 95.67
CA LEU A 36 1.35 10.50 94.75
C LEU A 36 0.98 9.43 93.71
N ASN A 37 0.44 8.29 94.16
CA ASN A 37 0.04 7.22 93.25
C ASN A 37 -1.08 7.66 92.31
N THR A 38 -2.09 8.37 92.82
CA THR A 38 -3.14 8.93 91.94
C THR A 38 -2.61 9.96 90.95
N ARG A 39 -1.59 10.75 91.31
CA ARG A 39 -0.93 11.66 90.36
C ARG A 39 -0.15 10.89 89.29
N LYS A 40 0.58 9.83 89.67
CA LYS A 40 1.29 8.94 88.72
C LYS A 40 0.31 8.25 87.77
N ASP A 41 -0.79 7.71 88.30
CA ASP A 41 -1.80 7.02 87.50
C ASP A 41 -2.46 7.97 86.50
N LYS A 42 -2.72 9.23 86.90
CA LYS A 42 -3.19 10.29 85.99
C LYS A 42 -2.17 10.62 84.90
N GLU A 43 -0.88 10.68 85.25
CA GLU A 43 0.19 10.95 84.28
C GLU A 43 0.40 9.78 83.30
N LEU A 44 0.32 8.54 83.79
CA LEU A 44 0.36 7.34 82.96
C LEU A 44 -0.84 7.28 82.02
N ALA A 45 -2.05 7.54 82.53
CA ALA A 45 -3.25 7.61 81.69
C ALA A 45 -3.15 8.69 80.61
N ALA A 46 -2.59 9.87 80.93
CA ALA A 46 -2.36 10.92 79.94
C ALA A 46 -1.35 10.49 78.86
N LYS A 47 -0.25 9.82 79.24
CA LYS A 47 0.74 9.27 78.31
C LYS A 47 0.16 8.16 77.44
N ASP A 48 -0.70 7.30 77.98
CA ASP A 48 -1.37 6.25 77.21
C ASP A 48 -2.31 6.84 76.15
N VAL A 49 -3.03 7.92 76.47
CA VAL A 49 -3.83 8.68 75.50
C VAL A 49 -2.96 9.29 74.41
N GLU A 50 -1.84 9.92 74.78
CA GLU A 50 -0.89 10.49 73.81
C GLU A 50 -0.28 9.41 72.90
N ILE A 51 0.12 8.27 73.46
CA ILE A 51 0.63 7.12 72.69
C ILE A 51 -0.43 6.60 71.72
N ALA A 52 -1.69 6.49 72.14
CA ALA A 52 -2.77 6.06 71.27
C ALA A 52 -3.01 7.05 70.12
N GLU A 53 -2.95 8.36 70.40
CA GLU A 53 -3.10 9.39 69.38
C GLU A 53 -1.91 9.42 68.41
N LEU A 54 -0.68 9.29 68.90
CA LEU A 54 0.52 9.21 68.06
C LEU A 54 0.49 7.97 67.16
N LYS A 55 0.06 6.82 67.68
CA LYS A 55 -0.15 5.60 66.86
C LYS A 55 -1.20 5.86 65.77
N ARG A 56 -2.32 6.48 66.10
CA ARG A 56 -3.37 6.82 65.12
C ARG A 56 -2.83 7.74 64.02
N ARG A 57 -2.10 8.79 64.38
CA ARG A 57 -1.49 9.73 63.42
C ARG A 57 -0.42 9.04 62.55
N LEU A 58 0.35 8.12 63.12
CA LEU A 58 1.35 7.35 62.38
C LEU A 58 0.68 6.45 61.33
N PHE A 59 -0.36 5.70 61.70
CA PHE A 59 -1.11 4.88 60.74
C PHE A 59 -1.77 5.74 59.66
N GLU A 60 -2.39 6.86 60.02
CA GLU A 60 -2.98 7.79 59.06
C GLU A 60 -1.93 8.38 58.09
N ALA A 61 -0.71 8.61 58.56
CA ALA A 61 0.39 9.06 57.71
C ALA A 61 0.91 7.95 56.78
N ILE A 62 0.95 6.69 57.26
CA ILE A 62 1.31 5.52 56.44
C ILE A 62 0.28 5.33 55.32
N ASP A 63 -1.02 5.31 55.66
CA ASP A 63 -2.09 5.14 54.67
C ASP A 63 -2.08 6.24 53.60
N LYS A 64 -1.84 7.49 54.01
CA LYS A 64 -1.70 8.62 53.07
C LYS A 64 -0.46 8.48 52.19
N ASN A 65 0.65 8.00 52.72
CA ASN A 65 1.87 7.81 51.94
C ASN A 65 1.70 6.69 50.90
N GLU A 66 1.13 5.55 51.30
CA GLU A 66 0.82 4.45 50.37
C GLU A 66 -0.13 4.90 49.26
N SER A 67 -1.17 5.70 49.58
CA SER A 67 -2.06 6.27 48.57
C SER A 67 -1.32 7.18 47.58
N LEU A 68 -0.43 8.05 48.06
CA LEU A 68 0.34 8.94 47.20
C LEU A 68 1.35 8.19 46.33
N GLU A 69 1.93 7.10 46.83
CA GLU A 69 2.85 6.26 46.06
C GLU A 69 2.11 5.56 44.90
N ILE A 70 0.90 5.06 45.15
CA ILE A 70 0.03 4.48 44.11
C ILE A 70 -0.31 5.54 43.04
N ASP A 71 -0.72 6.74 43.46
CA ASP A 71 -1.06 7.82 42.53
C ASP A 71 0.14 8.26 41.68
N LEU A 72 1.32 8.35 42.31
CA LEU A 72 2.56 8.72 41.63
C LEU A 72 3.00 7.65 40.62
N GLU A 73 2.87 6.37 40.96
CA GLU A 73 3.16 5.28 40.03
C GLU A 73 2.15 5.25 38.88
N ALA A 74 0.85 5.46 39.15
CA ALA A 74 -0.17 5.57 38.12
C ALA A 74 0.11 6.74 37.15
N GLU A 75 0.54 7.90 37.64
CA GLU A 75 0.93 9.03 36.80
C GLU A 75 2.19 8.74 35.98
N LYS A 76 3.20 8.06 36.53
CA LYS A 76 4.38 7.62 35.76
C LYS A 76 3.98 6.70 34.62
N VAL A 77 3.16 5.68 34.89
CA VAL A 77 2.68 4.73 33.87
C VAL A 77 1.90 5.46 32.77
N LYS A 78 1.03 6.41 33.14
CA LYS A 78 0.33 7.25 32.14
C LYS A 78 1.30 8.09 31.33
N ALA A 79 2.29 8.73 31.96
CA ALA A 79 3.27 9.56 31.27
C ALA A 79 4.12 8.75 30.29
N ASP A 80 4.53 7.54 30.67
CA ASP A 80 5.32 6.65 29.82
C ASP A 80 4.47 6.09 28.67
N THR A 81 3.21 5.72 28.93
CA THR A 81 2.26 5.32 27.88
C THR A 81 2.00 6.48 26.90
N ALA A 82 1.85 7.71 27.40
CA ALA A 82 1.66 8.90 26.56
C ALA A 82 2.90 9.19 25.70
N LYS A 83 4.11 9.00 26.22
CA LYS A 83 5.36 9.12 25.44
C LYS A 83 5.45 8.03 24.37
N GLU A 84 5.15 6.78 24.71
CA GLU A 84 5.22 5.66 23.77
C GLU A 84 4.20 5.82 22.64
N THR A 85 2.96 6.20 22.96
CA THR A 85 1.93 6.48 21.96
C THR A 85 2.28 7.66 21.06
N LYS A 86 2.85 8.73 21.62
CA LYS A 86 3.36 9.86 20.82
C LYS A 86 4.46 9.40 19.86
N LYS A 87 5.43 8.62 20.35
CA LYS A 87 6.53 8.08 19.53
C LYS A 87 5.98 7.21 18.39
N LYS A 88 5.05 6.29 18.68
CA LYS A 88 4.39 5.45 17.67
C LYS A 88 3.64 6.29 16.63
N ALA A 89 2.98 7.36 17.05
CA ALA A 89 2.28 8.27 16.14
C ALA A 89 3.25 9.05 15.23
N GLU A 90 4.41 9.47 15.75
CA GLU A 90 5.48 10.11 14.96
C GLU A 90 6.07 9.14 13.95
N GLU A 91 6.43 7.92 14.36
CA GLU A 91 6.94 6.87 13.46
C GLU A 91 5.92 6.54 12.35
N ALA A 92 4.63 6.43 12.68
CA ALA A 92 3.59 6.20 11.69
C ALA A 92 3.46 7.36 10.68
N ARG A 93 3.66 8.61 11.13
CA ARG A 93 3.66 9.78 10.25
C ARG A 93 4.89 9.80 9.34
N ASP A 94 6.06 9.44 9.83
CA ASP A 94 7.30 9.39 9.04
C ASP A 94 7.23 8.30 7.97
N ILE A 95 6.72 7.12 8.33
CA ILE A 95 6.46 6.03 7.39
C ILE A 95 5.45 6.46 6.33
N SER A 96 4.33 7.08 6.73
CA SER A 96 3.31 7.56 5.80
C SER A 96 3.85 8.64 4.86
N THR A 97 4.70 9.54 5.35
CA THR A 97 5.30 10.60 4.54
C THR A 97 6.31 10.03 3.55
N SER A 98 7.12 9.06 4.00
CA SER A 98 8.06 8.36 3.13
C SER A 98 7.35 7.57 2.04
N ALA A 99 6.27 6.86 2.38
CA ALA A 99 5.45 6.14 1.41
C ALA A 99 4.80 7.09 0.39
N LEU A 100 4.28 8.24 0.85
CA LEU A 100 3.71 9.26 -0.03
C LEU A 100 4.76 9.79 -1.02
N ASN A 101 5.97 10.10 -0.55
CA ASN A 101 7.07 10.58 -1.41
C ASN A 101 7.46 9.54 -2.47
N VAL A 102 7.52 8.25 -2.10
CA VAL A 102 7.79 7.17 -3.06
C VAL A 102 6.69 7.10 -4.13
N VAL A 103 5.42 7.14 -3.72
CA VAL A 103 4.29 7.14 -4.67
C VAL A 103 4.34 8.36 -5.59
N GLN A 104 4.63 9.55 -5.05
CA GLN A 104 4.72 10.77 -5.82
C GLN A 104 5.88 10.73 -6.84
N ASN A 105 7.05 10.25 -6.43
CA ASN A 105 8.19 10.09 -7.34
C ASN A 105 7.88 9.08 -8.46
N ASN A 106 7.34 7.91 -8.10
CA ASN A 106 6.95 6.90 -9.07
C ASN A 106 5.91 7.45 -10.06
N TYR A 107 4.96 8.26 -9.59
CA TYR A 107 3.97 8.90 -10.46
C TYR A 107 4.63 9.87 -11.44
N VAL A 108 5.57 10.71 -10.98
CA VAL A 108 6.29 11.66 -11.85
C VAL A 108 7.15 10.92 -12.88
N GLU A 109 7.83 9.85 -12.48
CA GLU A 109 8.62 9.01 -13.40
C GLU A 109 7.73 8.35 -14.46
N ALA A 110 6.61 7.74 -14.04
CA ALA A 110 5.65 7.14 -14.95
C ALA A 110 5.05 8.18 -15.90
N GLN A 111 4.69 9.36 -15.41
CA GLN A 111 4.17 10.44 -16.24
C GLN A 111 5.18 10.88 -17.29
N THR A 112 6.47 10.99 -16.92
CA THR A 112 7.55 11.35 -17.87
C THR A 112 7.67 10.32 -18.98
N ILE A 113 7.56 9.02 -18.66
CA ILE A 113 7.57 7.95 -19.66
C ILE A 113 6.34 8.04 -20.57
N VAL A 114 5.16 8.27 -20.00
CA VAL A 114 3.92 8.42 -20.77
C VAL A 114 4.01 9.62 -21.72
N ASP A 115 4.49 10.77 -21.25
CA ASP A 115 4.63 11.98 -22.06
C ASP A 115 5.62 11.75 -23.22
N MET A 116 6.73 11.04 -22.97
CA MET A 116 7.66 10.61 -24.02
C MET A 116 6.97 9.73 -25.06
N LEU A 117 6.27 8.69 -24.64
CA LEU A 117 5.59 7.75 -25.54
C LEU A 117 4.50 8.45 -26.37
N VAL A 118 3.75 9.37 -25.78
CA VAL A 118 2.76 10.18 -26.50
C VAL A 118 3.45 11.03 -27.55
N SER A 119 4.52 11.74 -27.20
CA SER A 119 5.28 12.56 -28.15
C SER A 119 5.88 11.74 -29.29
N GLU A 120 6.41 10.54 -29.00
CA GLU A 120 6.96 9.64 -30.02
C GLU A 120 5.87 9.08 -30.93
N SER A 121 4.73 8.69 -30.35
CA SER A 121 3.56 8.22 -31.12
C SER A 121 3.03 9.30 -32.05
N GLU A 122 2.86 10.53 -31.56
CA GLU A 122 2.47 11.68 -32.38
C GLU A 122 3.51 11.96 -33.47
N TRP A 123 4.81 11.88 -33.15
CA TRP A 123 5.89 12.06 -34.13
C TRP A 123 5.81 11.02 -35.26
N MET A 124 5.56 9.75 -34.93
CA MET A 124 5.41 8.66 -35.89
C MET A 124 4.13 8.81 -36.73
N HIS A 125 3.03 9.18 -36.09
CA HIS A 125 1.74 9.38 -36.76
C HIS A 125 1.79 10.55 -37.75
N ASN A 126 2.31 11.70 -37.31
CA ASN A 126 2.41 12.91 -38.13
C ASN A 126 3.33 12.73 -39.35
N ARG A 127 4.32 11.84 -39.26
CA ARG A 127 5.21 11.48 -40.38
C ARG A 127 4.68 10.36 -41.27
N GLY A 128 3.51 9.81 -40.97
CA GLY A 128 2.89 8.73 -41.73
C GLY A 128 3.55 7.36 -41.54
N ILE A 129 4.43 7.19 -40.55
CA ILE A 129 5.14 5.92 -40.31
C ILE A 129 4.16 4.78 -40.01
N VAL A 130 3.13 5.06 -39.22
CA VAL A 130 2.08 4.08 -38.89
C VAL A 130 1.35 3.61 -40.16
N LYS A 131 1.08 4.54 -41.09
CA LYS A 131 0.45 4.22 -42.38
C LYS A 131 1.38 3.39 -43.27
N ILE A 132 2.67 3.74 -43.33
CA ILE A 132 3.69 2.96 -44.07
C ILE A 132 3.74 1.52 -43.56
N ALA A 133 3.85 1.35 -42.24
CA ALA A 133 3.86 0.03 -41.62
C ALA A 133 2.59 -0.76 -41.97
N ASN A 134 1.42 -0.12 -41.90
CA ASN A 134 0.16 -0.77 -42.25
C ASN A 134 0.10 -1.18 -43.73
N SER A 135 0.60 -0.37 -44.66
CA SER A 135 0.64 -0.71 -46.08
C SER A 135 1.59 -1.86 -46.39
N ILE A 136 2.73 -1.94 -45.69
CA ILE A 136 3.67 -3.08 -45.81
C ILE A 136 3.01 -4.37 -45.32
N LEU A 137 2.37 -4.32 -44.15
CA LEU A 137 1.73 -5.50 -43.54
C LEU A 137 0.50 -5.99 -44.31
N ASN A 138 -0.17 -5.11 -45.05
CA ASN A 138 -1.34 -5.43 -45.88
C ASN A 138 -1.02 -5.46 -47.38
N ALA A 139 0.26 -5.55 -47.77
CA ALA A 139 0.64 -5.66 -49.17
C ALA A 139 0.13 -7.00 -49.73
N THR A 140 -0.49 -6.98 -50.92
CA THR A 140 -1.05 -8.19 -51.53
C THR A 140 0.04 -9.20 -51.88
N GLU A 141 1.23 -8.73 -52.25
CA GLU A 141 2.39 -9.58 -52.54
C GLU A 141 2.83 -10.38 -51.29
N MET A 142 2.71 -9.79 -50.11
CA MET A 142 2.97 -10.46 -48.83
C MET A 142 1.91 -11.53 -48.53
N ASP A 143 0.63 -11.19 -48.69
CA ASP A 143 -0.47 -12.13 -48.47
C ASP A 143 -0.37 -13.34 -49.40
N GLU A 144 -0.10 -13.12 -50.69
CA GLU A 144 0.10 -14.17 -51.69
C GLU A 144 1.30 -15.07 -51.36
N ALA A 145 2.47 -14.48 -51.05
CA ALA A 145 3.67 -15.24 -50.71
C ALA A 145 3.47 -16.09 -49.44
N VAL A 146 2.83 -15.53 -48.41
CA VAL A 146 2.50 -16.25 -47.18
C VAL A 146 1.49 -17.36 -47.45
N SER A 147 0.46 -17.12 -48.26
CA SER A 147 -0.52 -18.14 -48.63
C SER A 147 0.13 -19.34 -49.33
N VAL A 148 0.98 -19.08 -50.34
CA VAL A 148 1.71 -20.14 -51.07
C VAL A 148 2.64 -20.91 -50.12
N LEU A 149 3.35 -20.21 -49.23
CA LEU A 149 4.22 -20.84 -48.24
C LEU A 149 3.44 -21.73 -47.27
N ILE A 150 2.28 -21.29 -46.79
CA ILE A 150 1.40 -22.06 -45.91
C ILE A 150 0.91 -23.33 -46.63
N ASP A 151 0.46 -23.21 -47.87
CA ASP A 151 -0.06 -24.35 -48.63
C ASP A 151 1.04 -25.38 -48.92
N ALA A 152 2.22 -24.94 -49.37
CA ALA A 152 3.37 -25.83 -49.57
C ALA A 152 3.81 -26.50 -48.25
N SER A 153 3.85 -25.74 -47.15
CA SER A 153 4.21 -26.28 -45.83
C SER A 153 3.22 -27.33 -45.35
N ARG A 154 1.91 -27.13 -45.58
CA ARG A 154 0.87 -28.11 -45.25
C ARG A 154 1.06 -29.40 -46.02
N VAL A 155 1.30 -29.33 -47.33
CA VAL A 155 1.50 -30.51 -48.17
C VAL A 155 2.71 -31.33 -47.71
N VAL A 156 3.86 -30.68 -47.47
CA VAL A 156 5.06 -31.34 -46.93
C VAL A 156 4.80 -31.93 -45.54
N GLY A 157 4.08 -31.20 -44.68
CA GLY A 157 3.67 -31.69 -43.37
C GLY A 157 2.81 -32.96 -43.44
N HIS A 158 1.84 -33.00 -44.37
CA HIS A 158 1.02 -34.19 -44.62
C HIS A 158 1.86 -35.39 -45.09
N ARG A 159 2.84 -35.17 -45.98
CA ARG A 159 3.78 -36.22 -46.39
C ARG A 159 4.62 -36.72 -45.22
N GLY A 160 5.18 -35.82 -44.42
CA GLY A 160 5.96 -36.17 -43.23
C GLY A 160 5.17 -37.05 -42.27
N GLY A 161 3.92 -36.69 -41.98
CA GLY A 161 3.03 -37.51 -41.15
C GLY A 161 2.71 -38.87 -41.77
N TYR A 162 2.45 -38.94 -43.09
CA TYR A 162 2.24 -40.22 -43.77
C TYR A 162 3.45 -41.14 -43.68
N LEU A 163 4.66 -40.61 -43.92
CA LEU A 163 5.92 -41.36 -43.83
C LEU A 163 6.16 -41.90 -42.42
N GLU A 164 5.86 -41.09 -41.39
CA GLU A 164 5.95 -41.53 -39.99
C GLU A 164 4.97 -42.66 -39.69
N CYS A 165 3.72 -42.55 -40.12
CA CYS A 165 2.72 -43.61 -39.97
C CYS A 165 3.13 -44.89 -40.72
N ALA A 166 3.58 -44.78 -41.97
CA ALA A 166 4.05 -45.92 -42.77
C ALA A 166 5.17 -46.64 -42.03
N LYS A 167 6.18 -45.91 -41.55
CA LYS A 167 7.29 -46.47 -40.77
C LYS A 167 6.81 -47.25 -39.54
N HIS A 168 5.88 -46.71 -38.75
CA HIS A 168 5.34 -47.43 -37.58
C HIS A 168 4.61 -48.73 -37.97
N VAL A 169 3.89 -48.74 -39.09
CA VAL A 169 3.21 -49.93 -39.60
C VAL A 169 4.23 -50.95 -40.11
N GLU A 170 5.27 -50.52 -40.82
CA GLU A 170 6.37 -51.39 -41.27
C GLU A 170 7.07 -52.07 -40.08
N GLU A 171 7.34 -51.32 -39.02
CA GLU A 171 7.95 -51.83 -37.79
C GLU A 171 7.06 -52.86 -37.07
N ALA A 172 5.74 -52.64 -37.04
CA ALA A 172 4.79 -53.52 -36.37
C ALA A 172 4.50 -54.83 -37.13
N PHE A 173 4.41 -54.76 -38.46
CA PHE A 173 4.02 -55.89 -39.31
C PHE A 173 5.19 -56.56 -40.04
N GLY A 174 6.38 -55.96 -40.03
CA GLY A 174 7.57 -56.50 -40.71
C GLY A 174 7.47 -56.52 -42.24
N GLN A 175 6.57 -55.71 -42.81
CA GLN A 175 6.32 -55.60 -44.24
C GLN A 175 6.60 -54.16 -44.69
N GLN A 176 7.30 -53.98 -45.81
CA GLN A 176 7.51 -52.66 -46.41
C GLN A 176 6.20 -52.10 -46.99
N PHE A 177 5.93 -50.83 -46.70
CA PHE A 177 4.86 -50.02 -47.25
C PHE A 177 5.49 -49.02 -48.21
N ASP A 178 5.12 -49.10 -49.49
CA ASP A 178 5.58 -48.12 -50.45
C ASP A 178 4.83 -46.78 -50.31
N THR A 179 5.44 -45.73 -50.85
CA THR A 179 4.86 -44.39 -50.92
C THR A 179 4.12 -44.15 -52.23
N HIS A 180 3.95 -45.17 -53.09
CA HIS A 180 3.30 -45.02 -54.39
C HIS A 180 1.81 -44.66 -54.28
N HIS A 181 1.17 -45.00 -53.16
CA HIS A 181 -0.20 -44.59 -52.86
C HIS A 181 -0.29 -43.28 -52.06
N CYS A 182 0.84 -42.66 -51.71
CA CYS A 182 0.84 -41.32 -51.11
C CYS A 182 0.49 -40.31 -52.21
N SER A 183 -0.49 -39.44 -51.96
CA SER A 183 -0.84 -38.37 -52.89
C SER A 183 0.20 -37.24 -52.93
N VAL A 184 1.28 -37.36 -52.15
CA VAL A 184 2.31 -36.34 -51.96
C VAL A 184 3.67 -36.89 -52.35
N THR A 185 4.44 -36.09 -53.07
CA THR A 185 5.63 -36.47 -53.81
C THR A 185 6.88 -35.72 -53.32
N ASP A 186 8.07 -36.17 -53.71
CA ASP A 186 9.32 -35.47 -53.41
C ASP A 186 9.40 -34.09 -54.10
N GLN A 187 8.59 -33.86 -55.13
CA GLN A 187 8.46 -32.58 -55.81
C GLN A 187 7.89 -31.50 -54.86
N ASP A 188 7.10 -31.89 -53.86
CA ASP A 188 6.49 -30.96 -52.90
C ASP A 188 7.54 -30.35 -51.94
N ASP A 189 8.60 -31.08 -51.61
CA ASP A 189 9.74 -30.55 -50.84
C ASP A 189 10.49 -29.45 -51.63
N SER A 190 10.60 -29.62 -52.96
CA SER A 190 11.15 -28.58 -53.85
C SER A 190 10.21 -27.38 -53.96
N MET A 191 8.89 -27.59 -53.98
CA MET A 191 7.91 -26.50 -54.02
C MET A 191 7.92 -25.68 -52.73
N LEU A 192 8.05 -26.32 -51.57
CA LEU A 192 8.26 -25.62 -50.29
C LEU A 192 9.55 -24.81 -50.29
N SER A 193 10.64 -25.40 -50.78
CA SER A 193 11.93 -24.69 -50.88
C SER A 193 11.84 -23.47 -51.80
N GLN A 194 11.12 -23.60 -52.93
CA GLN A 194 10.86 -22.49 -53.85
C GLN A 194 9.97 -21.41 -53.21
N ALA A 195 8.88 -21.80 -52.53
CA ALA A 195 8.00 -20.86 -51.85
C ALA A 195 8.72 -20.07 -50.75
N LYS A 196 9.61 -20.74 -50.01
CA LYS A 196 10.47 -20.10 -49.02
C LYS A 196 11.44 -19.10 -49.67
N GLU A 197 12.09 -19.49 -50.76
CA GLU A 197 13.00 -18.59 -51.49
C GLU A 197 12.28 -17.32 -51.98
N VAL A 198 11.04 -17.46 -52.47
CA VAL A 198 10.19 -16.33 -52.88
C VAL A 198 9.85 -15.43 -51.70
N TYR A 199 9.48 -16.00 -50.55
CA TYR A 199 9.18 -15.22 -49.34
C TYR A 199 10.40 -14.49 -48.78
N ASP A 200 11.56 -15.17 -48.69
CA ASP A 200 12.80 -14.61 -48.15
C ASP A 200 13.36 -13.46 -49.02
N HIS A 201 13.02 -13.45 -50.31
CA HIS A 201 13.44 -12.41 -51.27
C HIS A 201 12.28 -11.57 -51.80
N LEU A 202 11.17 -11.50 -51.06
CA LEU A 202 9.98 -10.78 -51.47
C LEU A 202 10.28 -9.27 -51.65
N SER A 203 10.07 -8.75 -52.85
CA SER A 203 10.04 -7.30 -53.09
C SER A 203 8.62 -6.80 -52.97
N LEU A 204 8.41 -5.79 -52.13
CA LEU A 204 7.11 -5.14 -51.96
C LEU A 204 7.12 -3.82 -52.72
N SER A 205 6.14 -3.62 -53.61
CA SER A 205 6.02 -2.38 -54.39
C SER A 205 5.99 -1.14 -53.49
N VAL A 206 5.30 -1.23 -52.33
CA VAL A 206 5.25 -0.15 -51.34
C VAL A 206 6.63 0.19 -50.75
N MET A 207 7.53 -0.79 -50.57
CA MET A 207 8.87 -0.54 -50.05
C MET A 207 9.73 0.23 -51.06
N GLU A 208 9.58 -0.05 -52.35
CA GLU A 208 10.25 0.68 -53.42
C GLU A 208 9.78 2.14 -53.48
N LEU A 209 8.46 2.36 -53.42
CA LEU A 209 7.86 3.70 -53.39
C LEU A 209 8.30 4.52 -52.17
N VAL A 210 8.35 3.88 -50.98
CA VAL A 210 8.87 4.51 -49.75
C VAL A 210 10.36 4.82 -49.88
N THR A 211 11.16 3.88 -50.40
CA THR A 211 12.61 4.08 -50.60
C THR A 211 12.89 5.24 -51.54
N GLU A 212 12.09 5.41 -52.60
CA GLU A 212 12.18 6.56 -53.49
C GLU A 212 11.78 7.86 -52.78
N ALA A 213 10.66 7.85 -52.04
CA ALA A 213 10.21 9.02 -51.29
C ALA A 213 11.26 9.52 -50.29
N LEU A 214 11.98 8.61 -49.62
CA LEU A 214 13.03 8.92 -48.65
C LEU A 214 14.26 9.62 -49.25
N LYS A 215 14.45 9.62 -50.58
CA LYS A 215 15.54 10.35 -51.25
C LYS A 215 15.29 11.85 -51.33
N HIS A 216 14.10 12.34 -50.97
CA HIS A 216 13.71 13.73 -51.09
C HIS A 216 13.56 14.42 -49.72
N ASP A 217 13.79 15.73 -49.67
CA ASP A 217 13.68 16.52 -48.44
C ASP A 217 12.24 16.57 -47.88
N ASP A 218 11.23 16.45 -48.76
CA ASP A 218 9.81 16.43 -48.44
C ASP A 218 9.25 15.00 -48.28
N TRP A 219 10.10 14.02 -47.95
CA TRP A 219 9.73 12.61 -47.86
C TRP A 219 8.46 12.35 -47.05
N CYS A 220 8.24 13.07 -45.93
CA CYS A 220 7.04 12.92 -45.12
C CYS A 220 5.75 13.22 -45.88
N ALA A 221 5.75 14.19 -46.79
CA ALA A 221 4.59 14.52 -47.60
C ALA A 221 4.41 13.48 -48.72
N ARG A 222 5.51 13.09 -49.37
CA ARG A 222 5.51 12.10 -50.45
C ARG A 222 5.07 10.71 -49.98
N SER A 223 5.63 10.20 -48.87
CA SER A 223 5.23 8.92 -48.29
C SER A 223 3.76 8.90 -47.89
N ARG A 224 3.23 10.02 -47.38
CA ARG A 224 1.79 10.15 -47.07
C ARG A 224 0.93 10.09 -48.33
N SER A 225 1.31 10.82 -49.38
CA SER A 225 0.57 10.83 -50.66
C SER A 225 0.57 9.49 -51.39
N ILE A 226 1.60 8.65 -51.18
CA ILE A 226 1.67 7.31 -51.77
C ILE A 226 0.63 6.38 -51.14
N ILE A 227 0.40 6.52 -49.83
CA ILE A 227 -0.42 5.59 -49.05
C ILE A 227 -1.87 6.07 -48.92
N ASP A 228 -2.06 7.38 -48.97
CA ASP A 228 -3.35 8.04 -48.84
C ASP A 228 -3.46 9.07 -49.97
N PRO A 229 -3.67 8.62 -51.22
CA PRO A 229 -3.83 9.54 -52.34
C PRO A 229 -5.04 10.43 -52.06
N PRO A 230 -4.95 11.75 -52.28
CA PRO A 230 -6.08 12.64 -52.06
C PRO A 230 -7.28 12.14 -52.87
N GLU A 231 -8.46 12.09 -52.27
CA GLU A 231 -9.71 11.82 -52.97
C GLU A 231 -9.78 12.78 -54.16
N THR A 232 -9.57 12.23 -55.36
CA THR A 232 -9.84 12.95 -56.58
C THR A 232 -11.35 13.07 -56.65
N VAL A 233 -11.86 14.28 -56.39
CA VAL A 233 -13.22 14.64 -56.80
C VAL A 233 -13.27 14.35 -58.30
N GLU A 234 -13.99 13.31 -58.70
CA GLU A 234 -14.29 13.06 -60.11
C GLU A 234 -15.01 14.31 -60.62
N LEU A 235 -14.27 15.17 -61.33
CA LEU A 235 -14.88 16.16 -62.18
C LEU A 235 -15.57 15.34 -63.28
N THR A 236 -16.86 15.09 -63.10
CA THR A 236 -17.71 14.60 -64.18
C THR A 236 -17.60 15.62 -65.30
N ASP A 237 -16.87 15.26 -66.35
CA ASP A 237 -16.89 15.95 -67.64
C ASP A 237 -18.31 15.79 -68.22
N GLU A 238 -19.25 16.62 -67.77
CA GLU A 238 -20.47 16.88 -68.51
C GLU A 238 -20.08 17.65 -69.78
N GLU A 239 -19.87 16.92 -70.87
CA GLU A 239 -19.90 17.49 -72.21
C GLU A 239 -21.26 18.16 -72.44
N GLU A 240 -21.32 19.50 -72.36
CA GLU A 240 -22.45 20.24 -72.93
C GLU A 240 -22.41 20.14 -74.46
N ALA A 241 -23.25 19.25 -74.99
CA ALA A 241 -23.60 19.22 -76.39
C ALA A 241 -24.43 20.45 -76.74
N ALA A 242 -23.95 21.22 -77.72
CA ALA A 242 -24.69 22.31 -78.34
C ALA A 242 -26.06 21.85 -78.89
N GLY A 243 -27.13 22.51 -78.44
CA GLY A 243 -28.50 22.37 -78.96
C GLY A 243 -29.26 23.68 -78.80
N GLY A 244 -29.80 24.20 -79.90
CA GLY A 244 -30.24 25.58 -80.06
C GLY A 244 -31.65 25.94 -79.59
N ASP A 245 -31.85 27.27 -79.59
CA ASP A 245 -33.06 28.09 -79.76
C ASP A 245 -34.40 27.65 -79.14
N GLY A 246 -34.92 28.50 -78.25
CA GLY A 246 -36.32 28.52 -77.85
C GLY A 246 -36.64 29.62 -76.85
N ASP A 247 -37.09 30.78 -77.35
CA ASP A 247 -37.68 31.89 -76.60
C ASP A 247 -38.81 31.46 -75.65
N GLY A 248 -38.98 32.19 -74.54
CA GLY A 248 -40.19 32.12 -73.72
C GLY A 248 -40.11 32.85 -72.38
N ASP A 249 -40.59 34.09 -72.38
CA ASP A 249 -40.83 34.96 -71.22
C ASP A 249 -41.61 34.30 -70.06
N GLY A 250 -41.40 34.77 -68.83
CA GLY A 250 -42.39 34.59 -67.77
C GLY A 250 -41.89 34.80 -66.33
N ASP A 251 -42.16 35.99 -65.81
CA ASP A 251 -42.07 36.47 -64.43
C ASP A 251 -42.38 35.48 -63.28
N GLY A 252 -41.74 35.71 -62.12
CA GLY A 252 -42.24 35.17 -60.86
C GLY A 252 -41.30 35.34 -59.65
N ASP A 253 -41.37 36.52 -59.01
CA ASP A 253 -40.99 36.73 -57.61
C ASP A 253 -41.61 35.67 -56.68
N SER A 254 -40.84 35.18 -55.70
CA SER A 254 -41.36 34.95 -54.34
C SER A 254 -40.23 34.75 -53.34
N ASP A 255 -40.27 35.59 -52.31
CA ASP A 255 -39.50 35.59 -51.08
C ASP A 255 -39.57 34.29 -50.27
N GLY A 256 -38.51 34.05 -49.48
CA GLY A 256 -38.68 33.94 -48.02
C GLY A 256 -38.76 32.56 -47.38
N TYR A 257 -37.91 32.40 -46.36
CA TYR A 257 -38.13 31.83 -45.02
C TYR A 257 -37.26 30.63 -44.60
N GLU A 258 -36.56 30.91 -43.48
CA GLU A 258 -35.91 30.06 -42.46
C GLU A 258 -34.53 29.44 -42.72
#